data_AF-A0A9P0BTR3-F1
#
_entry.id   AF-A0A9P0BTR3-F1
#
_cell.length_a   1.000
_cell.length_b   1.000
_cell.length_c   1.000
_cell.angle_alpha   90.00
_cell.angle_beta   90.00
_cell.angle_gamma   90.00
#
_symmetry.space_group_name_H-M   'P 1'
#
loop_
_entity.id
_entity.type
_entity.pdbx_description
1 polymer ?
#
loop_
_entity_poly.entity_id
_entity_poly.type
_entity_poly.pdbx_seq_one_letter_code
_entity_poly.pdbx_strand_id
1 'polypeptide(L)'
;MSTKTFIFLLAIVPCFCQRPFYAGLRPIGFPASSSAGLSNRFENGPIPAELNGDREYASRLNSLPKENQPFFFVNRDQVANNLNNPQTYPLRSRGFNDNGRSRG
;
A
#
# COMPACT_ATOMS: atom_id res chain seq x y z
N MET A 1 46.76 0.98 -27.01
CA MET A 1 45.90 0.39 -25.96
C MET A 1 45.74 -1.08 -26.28
N SER A 2 46.10 -2.00 -25.37
CA SER A 2 46.07 -3.45 -25.66
C SER A 2 44.63 -3.97 -25.68
N THR A 3 44.30 -4.89 -26.60
CA THR A 3 42.96 -5.48 -26.75
C THR A 3 42.46 -6.09 -25.43
N LYS A 4 43.37 -6.63 -24.62
CA LYS A 4 43.06 -7.17 -23.29
C LYS A 4 42.57 -6.09 -22.33
N THR A 5 43.17 -4.91 -22.38
CA THR A 5 42.77 -3.74 -21.57
C THR A 5 41.37 -3.26 -21.96
N PHE A 6 41.05 -3.31 -23.25
CA PHE A 6 39.73 -2.94 -23.77
C PHE A 6 38.63 -3.92 -23.31
N ILE A 7 38.91 -5.23 -23.35
CA ILE A 7 37.99 -6.27 -22.87
C ILE A 7 37.74 -6.12 -21.36
N PHE A 8 38.79 -5.86 -20.57
CA PHE A 8 38.65 -5.63 -19.13
C PHE A 8 37.79 -4.40 -18.82
N LEU A 9 37.97 -3.30 -19.56
CA LEU A 9 37.15 -2.09 -19.42
C LEU A 9 35.68 -2.34 -19.77
N LEU A 10 35.42 -3.09 -20.85
CA LEU A 10 34.06 -3.41 -21.29
C LEU A 10 33.29 -4.24 -20.26
N ALA A 11 33.97 -5.09 -19.48
CA ALA A 11 33.35 -5.93 -18.46
C ALA A 11 33.04 -5.17 -17.15
N ILE A 12 33.80 -4.14 -16.80
CA ILE A 12 33.69 -3.44 -15.50
C ILE A 12 32.65 -2.31 -15.53
N VAL A 13 32.57 -1.56 -16.63
CA VAL A 13 31.65 -0.43 -16.80
C VAL A 13 30.17 -0.79 -16.53
N PRO A 14 29.61 -1.92 -17.01
CA PRO A 14 28.21 -2.25 -16.77
C PRO A 14 27.91 -2.63 -15.30
N CYS A 15 28.91 -2.98 -14.50
CA CYS A 15 28.71 -3.28 -13.07
C CYS A 15 28.28 -2.04 -12.27
N PHE A 16 28.69 -0.84 -12.68
CA PHE A 16 28.24 0.41 -12.06
C PHE A 16 26.81 0.82 -12.43
N CYS A 17 26.21 0.17 -13.44
CA CYS A 17 24.84 0.42 -13.86
C CYS A 17 23.80 -0.51 -13.19
N GLN A 18 24.22 -1.46 -12.36
CA GLN A 18 23.34 -2.52 -11.85
C GLN A 18 22.34 -2.06 -10.78
N ARG A 19 22.55 -0.91 -10.14
CA ARG A 19 21.60 -0.32 -9.19
C ARG A 19 21.56 1.20 -9.38
N PRO A 20 20.41 1.79 -9.74
CA PRO A 20 20.29 3.24 -9.65
C PRO A 20 20.52 3.68 -8.19
N PHE A 21 21.30 4.74 -8.00
CA PHE A 21 21.68 5.26 -6.67
C PHE A 21 20.47 5.59 -5.78
N TYR A 22 19.31 5.81 -6.38
CA TYR A 22 18.07 6.14 -5.70
C TYR A 22 17.26 4.93 -5.24
N ALA A 23 17.60 3.71 -5.66
CA ALA A 23 16.90 2.50 -5.24
C ALA A 23 17.20 2.20 -3.76
N GLY A 24 16.20 2.39 -2.89
CA GLY A 24 16.29 2.12 -1.46
C GLY A 24 16.56 3.35 -0.58
N LEU A 25 16.66 4.56 -1.15
CA LEU A 25 16.79 5.80 -0.36
C LEU A 25 15.50 6.17 0.39
N ARG A 26 14.37 5.56 0.03
CA ARG A 26 13.07 5.79 0.66
C ARG A 26 12.52 4.49 1.25
N PRO A 27 11.83 4.56 2.40
CA PRO A 27 11.07 3.43 2.92
C PRO A 27 10.14 2.88 1.84
N ILE A 28 10.20 1.56 1.63
CA ILE A 28 9.26 0.87 0.76
C ILE A 28 7.88 0.95 1.41
N GLY A 29 6.90 1.51 0.71
CA GLY A 29 5.50 1.50 1.14
C GLY A 29 4.97 2.76 1.82
N PHE A 30 5.73 3.86 1.90
CA PHE A 30 5.18 5.14 2.36
C PHE A 30 5.32 6.23 1.28
N PRO A 31 4.23 6.66 0.63
CA PRO A 31 4.27 7.83 -0.23
C PRO A 31 4.60 9.08 0.60
N ALA A 32 5.39 10.00 0.04
CA ALA A 32 5.60 11.30 0.65
C ALA A 32 4.23 11.97 0.79
N SER A 33 3.83 12.29 2.02
CA SER A 33 2.56 12.95 2.30
C SER A 33 2.57 14.34 1.66
N SER A 34 1.92 14.48 0.51
CA SER A 34 1.45 15.79 0.09
C SER A 34 0.32 16.15 1.05
N SER A 35 0.50 17.20 1.84
CA SER A 35 -0.56 17.80 2.63
C SER A 35 -1.55 18.53 1.71
N ALA A 36 -2.14 17.80 0.76
CA ALA A 36 -3.29 18.27 0.00
C ALA A 36 -4.48 18.31 0.98
N GLY A 37 -4.99 19.51 1.25
CA GLY A 37 -5.97 19.83 2.28
C GLY A 37 -7.05 18.76 2.47
N LEU A 38 -6.94 18.04 3.59
CA LEU A 38 -7.92 17.06 4.07
C LEU A 38 -9.18 17.70 4.67
N SER A 39 -9.28 19.03 4.69
CA SER A 39 -10.32 19.78 5.41
C SER A 39 -11.75 19.43 4.95
N ASN A 40 -11.97 19.18 3.65
CA ASN A 40 -13.31 18.87 3.14
C ASN A 40 -13.70 17.39 3.21
N ARG A 41 -12.78 16.51 3.64
CA ARG A 41 -12.97 15.05 3.59
C ARG A 41 -13.77 14.49 4.78
N PHE A 42 -13.89 15.25 5.86
CA PHE A 42 -14.47 14.78 7.14
C PHE A 42 -15.85 15.34 7.48
N GLU A 43 -16.37 16.33 6.75
CA GLU A 43 -17.64 16.98 7.10
C GLU A 43 -18.89 16.21 6.62
N ASN A 44 -18.75 15.25 5.71
CA ASN A 44 -19.86 14.40 5.26
C ASN A 44 -19.43 12.95 5.30
N GLY A 45 -20.37 12.06 5.64
CA GLY A 45 -20.17 10.67 6.05
C GLY A 45 -19.24 9.81 5.16
N PRO A 46 -18.88 8.60 5.63
CA PRO A 46 -17.82 7.81 5.04
C PRO A 46 -18.11 7.48 3.57
N ILE A 47 -17.26 8.01 2.68
CA ILE A 47 -17.30 7.70 1.23
C ILE A 47 -16.29 6.56 0.98
N PRO A 48 -16.68 5.52 0.23
CA PRO A 48 -15.76 4.47 -0.21
C PRO A 48 -14.45 5.01 -0.79
N ALA A 49 -13.32 4.36 -0.49
CA ALA A 49 -12.00 4.81 -0.91
C ALA A 49 -11.84 4.83 -2.45
N GLU A 50 -12.53 3.92 -3.13
CA GLU A 50 -12.54 3.77 -4.60
C GLU A 50 -13.09 4.99 -5.33
N LEU A 51 -13.89 5.82 -4.65
CA LEU A 51 -14.49 7.02 -5.23
C LEU A 51 -13.54 8.23 -5.20
N ASN A 52 -12.36 8.12 -4.59
CA ASN A 52 -11.38 9.20 -4.48
C ASN A 52 -11.93 10.54 -3.93
N GLY A 53 -13.05 10.50 -3.19
CA GLY A 53 -13.74 11.69 -2.69
C GLY A 53 -14.81 12.27 -3.63
N ASP A 54 -15.13 11.62 -4.75
CA ASP A 54 -16.22 12.01 -5.66
C ASP A 54 -17.60 11.73 -5.03
N ARG A 55 -18.22 12.81 -4.52
CA ARG A 55 -19.53 12.77 -3.87
C ARG A 55 -20.69 12.75 -4.85
N GLU A 56 -20.55 13.40 -6.00
CA GLU A 56 -21.63 13.41 -7.00
C GLU A 56 -21.83 12.03 -7.58
N TYR A 57 -20.73 11.32 -7.82
CA TYR A 57 -20.80 9.94 -8.25
C TYR A 57 -21.40 9.02 -7.17
N ALA A 58 -21.05 9.22 -5.89
CA ALA A 58 -21.69 8.50 -4.79
C ALA A 58 -23.22 8.73 -4.73
N SER A 59 -23.68 9.97 -4.92
CA SER A 59 -25.10 10.32 -4.96
C SER A 59 -25.81 9.63 -6.13
N ARG A 60 -25.18 9.62 -7.31
CA ARG A 60 -25.68 8.91 -8.49
C ARG A 60 -25.74 7.40 -8.27
N LEU A 61 -24.75 6.82 -7.61
CA LEU A 61 -24.77 5.39 -7.29
C LEU A 61 -25.89 5.05 -6.30
N ASN A 62 -26.18 5.92 -5.33
CA ASN A 62 -27.30 5.73 -4.41
C ASN A 62 -28.68 5.82 -5.10
N SER A 63 -28.80 6.55 -6.21
CA SER A 63 -30.06 6.63 -6.95
C SER A 63 -30.31 5.44 -7.89
N LEU A 64 -29.27 4.62 -8.15
CA LEU A 64 -29.43 3.38 -8.91
C LEU A 64 -30.07 2.29 -8.03
N PRO A 65 -30.90 1.41 -8.62
CA PRO A 65 -31.37 0.23 -7.91
C PRO A 65 -30.19 -0.69 -7.56
N LYS A 66 -30.31 -1.46 -6.47
CA LYS A 66 -29.19 -2.17 -5.83
C LYS A 66 -28.48 -3.15 -6.78
N GLU A 67 -29.23 -3.81 -7.65
CA GLU A 67 -28.75 -4.72 -8.68
C GLU A 67 -27.86 -4.05 -9.75
N ASN A 68 -28.00 -2.74 -9.94
CA ASN A 68 -27.21 -1.96 -10.90
C ASN A 68 -26.06 -1.20 -10.23
N GLN A 69 -25.91 -1.31 -8.90
CA GLN A 69 -24.80 -0.70 -8.18
C GLN A 69 -23.55 -1.57 -8.31
N PRO A 70 -22.35 -0.96 -8.42
CA PRO A 70 -21.11 -1.71 -8.49
C PRO A 70 -20.81 -2.39 -7.16
N PHE A 71 -20.17 -3.55 -7.22
CA PHE A 71 -19.92 -4.41 -6.05
C PHE A 71 -19.17 -3.69 -4.92
N PHE A 72 -18.22 -2.82 -5.24
CA PHE A 72 -17.44 -2.08 -4.23
C PHE A 72 -18.35 -1.14 -3.41
N PHE A 73 -19.39 -0.59 -4.04
CA PHE A 73 -20.31 0.34 -3.41
C PHE A 73 -21.35 -0.39 -2.56
N VAL A 74 -21.82 -1.56 -3.02
CA VAL A 74 -22.73 -2.42 -2.24
C VAL A 74 -22.03 -2.96 -0.99
N ASN A 75 -20.75 -3.34 -1.09
CA ASN A 75 -19.99 -3.94 0.01
C ASN A 75 -19.30 -2.91 0.92
N ARG A 76 -19.52 -1.60 0.69
CA ARG A 76 -18.83 -0.52 1.41
C ARG A 76 -18.93 -0.63 2.93
N ASP A 77 -20.12 -0.97 3.43
CA ASP A 77 -20.38 -1.04 4.87
C ASP A 77 -19.66 -2.23 5.51
N GLN A 78 -19.61 -3.37 4.81
CA GLN A 78 -18.86 -4.55 5.24
C GLN A 78 -17.36 -4.28 5.26
N VAL A 79 -16.84 -3.60 4.23
CA VAL A 79 -15.43 -3.21 4.17
C VAL A 79 -15.09 -2.26 5.31
N ALA A 80 -15.91 -1.23 5.56
CA ALA A 80 -15.74 -0.31 6.68
C ALA A 80 -15.75 -1.03 8.04
N ASN A 81 -16.65 -2.00 8.21
CA ASN A 81 -16.70 -2.81 9.43
C ASN A 81 -15.46 -3.70 9.61
N ASN A 82 -14.95 -4.29 8.53
CA ASN A 82 -13.73 -5.10 8.54
C ASN A 82 -12.47 -4.26 8.78
N LEU A 83 -12.47 -3.00 8.34
CA LEU A 83 -11.39 -2.04 8.66
C LEU A 83 -11.35 -1.74 10.17
N ASN A 84 -12.52 -1.58 10.80
CA ASN A 84 -12.61 -1.33 12.24
C ASN A 84 -12.38 -2.59 13.09
N ASN A 85 -12.84 -3.74 12.61
CA ASN A 85 -12.75 -5.04 13.29
C ASN A 85 -12.16 -6.08 12.33
N PRO A 86 -10.84 -6.06 12.11
CA PRO A 86 -10.21 -6.98 11.17
C PRO A 86 -10.41 -8.42 11.65
N GLN A 87 -11.03 -9.23 10.79
CA GLN A 87 -11.14 -10.67 10.96
C GLN A 87 -9.73 -11.27 10.88
N THR A 88 -9.04 -11.35 12.02
CA THR A 88 -7.70 -11.93 12.11
C THR A 88 -7.83 -13.39 12.52
N TYR A 89 -7.16 -14.28 11.78
CA TYR A 89 -6.97 -15.64 12.23
C TYR A 89 -5.93 -15.65 13.35
N PRO A 90 -6.12 -16.48 14.40
CA PRO A 90 -5.11 -16.62 15.43
C PRO A 90 -3.81 -17.06 14.78
N LEU A 91 -2.77 -16.24 14.93
CA LEU A 91 -1.42 -16.59 14.49
C LEU A 91 -0.98 -17.81 15.30
N ARG A 92 -0.56 -18.88 14.61
CA ARG A 92 0.02 -20.06 15.26
C ARG A 92 1.18 -19.60 16.17
N SER A 93 1.12 -19.97 17.45
CA SER A 93 2.17 -19.65 18.42
C SER A 93 3.54 -20.11 17.90
N ARG A 94 4.51 -19.21 17.86
CA ARG A 94 5.87 -19.47 17.37
C ARG A 94 6.80 -19.68 18.57
N GLY A 95 7.40 -20.86 18.70
CA GLY A 95 8.35 -21.18 19.79
C GLY A 95 9.69 -20.43 19.78
N PHE A 96 9.86 -19.44 18.89
CA PHE A 96 11.07 -18.61 18.86
C PHE A 96 11.10 -17.59 20.03
N ASN A 97 9.94 -17.20 20.56
CA ASN A 97 9.83 -16.18 21.60
C ASN A 97 9.87 -16.73 23.04
N ASP A 98 9.99 -18.06 23.22
CA ASP A 98 9.87 -18.71 24.54
C ASP A 98 11.22 -18.85 25.29
N ASN A 99 12.35 -18.48 24.67
CA ASN A 99 13.70 -18.73 25.20
C ASN A 99 14.27 -17.60 26.08
N GLY A 100 13.44 -16.93 26.90
CA GLY A 100 13.85 -15.70 27.59
C GLY A 100 13.67 -15.63 29.10
N ARG A 101 13.01 -16.58 29.77
CA ARG A 101 12.68 -16.45 31.21
C ARG A 101 12.77 -17.74 32.01
N SER A 102 13.94 -18.38 32.01
CA SER A 102 14.29 -19.30 33.10
C SER A 102 15.75 -19.09 33.50
N ARG A 103 16.02 -17.97 34.19
CA ARG A 103 17.17 -17.85 35.08
C ARG A 103 16.63 -18.06 36.50
N GLY A 104 16.81 -19.27 36.99
CA GLY A 104 16.71 -19.67 38.39
C GLY A 104 17.94 -20.50 38.70
#